data_AF-X1EKR2-F1
#
_entry.id   AF-X1EKR2-F1
#
_cell.length_a   1.000
_cell.length_b   1.000
_cell.length_c   1.000
_cell.angle_alpha   90.00
_cell.angle_beta   90.00
_cell.angle_gamma   90.00
#
_symmetry.space_group_name_H-M   'P 1'
#
loop_
_entity.id
_entity.type
_entity.pdbx_description
1 polymer ?
#
loop_
_entity_poly.entity_id
_entity_poly.type
_entity_poly.pdbx_seq_one_letter_code
_entity_poly.pdbx_strand_id
1 'polypeptide(L)'
;MEEKIQFIELQKIDLTDVELKGRILDIGGGGEAIIGLLKGELVVAIDRRKAELENAPSGDHLNIIMDAKDLQFLDETFDTVTAFFTLMYVPLENRLKIIQEIHRVLKKGGEFVIWDFPIPKRATQDKDFYGLYLEVKIRESEISTGFGTKWDKEQDLE
;
A
#
# COMPACT_ATOMS: atom_id res chain seq x y z
N MET A 1 -13.21 19.84 4.82
CA MET A 1 -12.48 18.58 5.07
C MET A 1 -10.99 18.85 5.17
N GLU A 2 -10.41 19.60 4.23
CA GLU A 2 -8.99 20.00 4.21
C GLU A 2 -8.51 20.79 5.44
N GLU A 3 -9.34 21.66 6.03
CA GLU A 3 -8.95 22.44 7.23
C GLU A 3 -8.56 21.57 8.44
N LYS A 4 -9.00 20.31 8.48
CA LYS A 4 -8.73 19.35 9.57
C LYS A 4 -7.56 18.40 9.29
N ILE A 5 -6.92 18.50 8.14
CA ILE A 5 -5.80 17.62 7.77
C ILE A 5 -4.50 18.41 7.86
N GLN A 6 -3.50 17.83 8.51
CA GLN A 6 -2.11 18.26 8.38
C GLN A 6 -1.47 17.45 7.25
N PHE A 7 -1.26 18.10 6.11
CA PHE A 7 -0.46 17.52 5.03
C PHE A 7 1.02 17.84 5.25
N ILE A 8 1.90 16.89 4.95
CA ILE A 8 3.32 17.16 4.75
C ILE A 8 3.59 17.69 3.35
N GLU A 9 4.83 18.12 3.12
CA GLU A 9 5.29 18.54 1.80
C GLU A 9 5.12 17.42 0.77
N LEU A 10 4.71 17.81 -0.44
CA LEU A 10 4.59 16.93 -1.60
C LEU A 10 5.84 16.07 -1.74
N GLN A 11 5.67 14.75 -1.79
CA GLN A 11 6.76 13.82 -2.06
C GLN A 11 6.67 13.32 -3.49
N LYS A 12 7.82 13.13 -4.12
CA LYS A 12 7.93 12.53 -5.46
C LYS A 12 8.57 11.15 -5.34
N ILE A 13 7.95 10.16 -5.94
CA ILE A 13 8.46 8.78 -5.98
C ILE A 13 8.59 8.37 -7.44
N ASP A 14 9.82 8.06 -7.88
CA ASP A 14 10.06 7.47 -9.18
C ASP A 14 10.17 5.95 -9.05
N LEU A 15 9.17 5.23 -9.59
CA LEU A 15 9.12 3.78 -9.59
C LEU A 15 9.55 3.18 -10.94
N THR A 16 10.08 3.98 -11.88
CA THR A 16 10.44 3.51 -13.22
C THR A 16 11.42 2.33 -13.18
N ASP A 17 12.42 2.40 -12.30
CA ASP A 17 13.46 1.39 -12.17
C ASP A 17 13.27 0.47 -10.95
N VAL A 18 12.08 0.44 -10.34
CA VAL A 18 11.85 -0.42 -9.18
C VAL A 18 11.92 -1.89 -9.58
N GLU A 19 12.80 -2.64 -8.92
CA GLU A 19 12.92 -4.07 -9.08
C GLU A 19 11.89 -4.77 -8.19
N LEU A 20 10.89 -5.41 -8.81
CA LEU A 20 9.95 -6.32 -8.15
C LEU A 20 9.97 -7.61 -8.95
N LYS A 21 10.26 -8.72 -8.29
CA LYS A 21 10.59 -9.99 -8.93
C LYS A 21 9.36 -10.88 -9.03
N GLY A 22 9.28 -11.62 -10.13
CA GLY A 22 8.35 -12.73 -10.32
C GLY A 22 6.88 -12.36 -10.08
N ARG A 23 6.15 -13.27 -9.42
CA ARG A 23 4.74 -13.08 -9.09
C ARG A 23 4.59 -12.19 -7.86
N ILE A 24 3.73 -11.18 -7.98
CA ILE A 24 3.57 -10.10 -6.98
C ILE A 24 2.19 -10.20 -6.33
N LEU A 25 2.14 -10.14 -4.99
CA LEU A 25 0.92 -9.88 -4.24
C LEU A 25 0.96 -8.46 -3.70
N ASP A 26 0.00 -7.63 -4.10
CA ASP A 26 -0.11 -6.24 -3.63
C ASP A 26 -1.19 -6.11 -2.56
N ILE A 27 -0.76 -5.86 -1.32
CA ILE A 27 -1.63 -5.70 -0.17
C ILE A 27 -2.20 -4.29 -0.17
N GLY A 28 -3.53 -4.16 -0.21
CA GLY A 28 -4.21 -2.87 -0.32
C GLY A 28 -4.04 -2.22 -1.69
N GLY A 29 -3.97 -3.02 -2.76
CA GLY A 29 -3.74 -2.56 -4.13
C GLY A 29 -4.92 -1.86 -4.81
N GLY A 30 -5.93 -1.42 -4.04
CA GLY A 30 -7.00 -0.56 -4.53
C GLY A 30 -6.57 0.90 -4.67
N GLY A 31 -7.53 1.82 -4.75
CA GLY A 31 -7.25 3.26 -4.85
C GLY A 31 -6.69 3.61 -6.23
N GLU A 32 -5.40 3.93 -6.33
CA GLU A 32 -4.75 4.28 -7.61
C GLU A 32 -4.15 3.08 -8.35
N ALA A 33 -4.18 1.88 -7.76
CA ALA A 33 -3.60 0.65 -8.32
C ALA A 33 -2.14 0.81 -8.79
N ILE A 34 -1.31 1.58 -8.07
CA ILE A 34 0.05 1.95 -8.47
C ILE A 34 0.89 0.74 -8.91
N ILE A 35 0.97 -0.31 -8.06
CA ILE A 35 1.77 -1.50 -8.37
C ILE A 35 1.13 -2.32 -9.50
N GLY A 36 -0.20 -2.42 -9.50
CA GLY A 36 -0.96 -3.09 -10.56
C GLY A 36 -0.76 -2.48 -11.94
N LEU A 37 -0.75 -1.14 -12.05
CA LEU A 37 -0.46 -0.43 -13.30
C LEU A 37 1.01 -0.56 -13.72
N LEU A 38 1.92 -0.60 -12.75
CA LEU A 38 3.35 -0.69 -13.00
C LEU A 38 3.78 -2.07 -13.52
N LYS A 39 3.25 -3.15 -12.95
CA LYS A 39 3.70 -4.53 -13.23
C LYS A 39 2.65 -5.43 -13.89
N GLY A 40 1.42 -4.96 -14.08
CA GLY A 40 0.40 -5.60 -14.92
C GLY A 40 0.06 -7.02 -14.46
N GLU A 41 0.07 -7.96 -15.41
CA GLU A 41 -0.30 -9.38 -15.22
C GLU A 41 0.50 -10.11 -14.12
N LEU A 42 1.65 -9.57 -13.70
CA LEU A 42 2.43 -10.14 -12.60
C LEU A 42 1.77 -9.92 -11.24
N VAL A 43 0.82 -9.00 -11.14
CA VAL A 43 0.24 -8.53 -9.87
C VAL A 43 -1.11 -9.18 -9.61
N VAL A 44 -1.24 -9.74 -8.41
CA VAL A 44 -2.52 -9.99 -7.75
C VAL A 44 -2.69 -8.93 -6.68
N ALA A 45 -3.61 -7.98 -6.88
CA ALA A 45 -3.93 -6.95 -5.92
C ALA A 45 -5.11 -7.37 -5.04
N ILE A 46 -4.99 -7.11 -3.74
CA ILE A 46 -6.06 -7.38 -2.78
C ILE A 46 -6.46 -6.14 -2.00
N ASP A 47 -7.75 -6.00 -1.70
CA ASP A 47 -8.26 -5.10 -0.68
C ASP A 47 -9.51 -5.73 -0.04
N ARG A 48 -9.74 -5.48 1.24
CA ARG A 48 -10.96 -5.95 1.93
C ARG A 48 -12.19 -5.15 1.48
N ARG A 49 -11.98 -3.93 1.00
CA ARG A 49 -13.02 -3.00 0.56
C ARG A 49 -13.17 -3.12 -0.94
N LYS A 50 -14.24 -3.81 -1.35
CA LYS A 50 -14.65 -3.96 -2.75
C LYS A 50 -14.59 -2.64 -3.55
N ALA A 51 -15.09 -1.55 -2.96
CA ALA A 51 -15.12 -0.24 -3.60
C ALA A 51 -13.73 0.30 -3.97
N GLU A 52 -12.67 -0.02 -3.21
CA GLU A 52 -11.32 0.44 -3.52
C GLU A 52 -10.76 -0.23 -4.78
N LEU A 53 -11.11 -1.50 -5.02
CA LEU A 53 -10.73 -2.22 -6.22
C LEU A 53 -11.57 -1.82 -7.42
N GLU A 54 -12.88 -1.57 -7.22
CA GLU A 54 -13.78 -1.17 -8.31
C GLU A 54 -13.55 0.27 -8.78
N ASN A 55 -13.15 1.18 -7.88
CA ASN A 55 -12.86 2.57 -8.22
C ASN A 55 -11.44 2.75 -8.77
N ALA A 56 -10.57 1.75 -8.64
CA ALA A 56 -9.21 1.86 -9.11
C ALA A 56 -9.10 1.81 -10.64
N PRO A 57 -8.09 2.48 -11.23
CA PRO A 57 -7.83 2.39 -12.65
C PRO A 57 -7.68 0.93 -13.09
N SER A 58 -8.35 0.57 -14.19
CA SER A 58 -8.22 -0.76 -14.77
C SER A 58 -6.83 -0.95 -15.38
N GLY A 59 -6.28 -2.15 -15.25
CA GLY A 59 -5.04 -2.58 -15.91
C GLY A 59 -5.02 -4.10 -16.02
N ASP A 60 -3.88 -4.67 -16.43
CA ASP A 60 -3.76 -6.12 -16.67
C ASP A 60 -3.56 -6.95 -15.39
N HIS A 61 -3.63 -6.33 -14.21
CA HIS A 61 -3.50 -7.00 -12.92
C HIS A 61 -4.81 -7.65 -12.47
N LEU A 62 -4.72 -8.65 -11.60
CA LEU A 62 -5.89 -9.33 -11.03
C LEU A 62 -6.31 -8.69 -9.71
N ASN A 63 -7.57 -8.29 -9.58
CA ASN A 63 -8.15 -7.78 -8.34
C ASN A 63 -8.94 -8.85 -7.59
N ILE A 64 -8.66 -9.03 -6.29
CA ILE A 64 -9.39 -9.99 -5.42
C ILE A 64 -9.79 -9.31 -4.11
N ILE A 65 -11.07 -9.41 -3.76
CA ILE A 65 -11.54 -8.94 -2.44
C ILE A 65 -11.05 -9.92 -1.38
N MET A 66 -10.14 -9.48 -0.49
CA MET A 66 -9.53 -10.36 0.51
C MET A 66 -9.03 -9.56 1.72
N ASP A 67 -9.11 -10.16 2.92
CA ASP A 67 -8.48 -9.62 4.13
C ASP A 67 -7.04 -10.14 4.21
N ALA A 68 -6.07 -9.22 4.33
CA ALA A 68 -4.65 -9.56 4.45
C ALA A 68 -4.30 -10.37 5.71
N LYS A 69 -5.19 -10.42 6.70
CA LYS A 69 -5.05 -11.28 7.89
C LYS A 69 -5.36 -12.75 7.62
N ASP A 70 -5.95 -13.08 6.48
CA ASP A 70 -6.38 -14.43 6.13
C ASP A 70 -6.23 -14.65 4.63
N LEU A 71 -4.98 -14.79 4.18
CA LEU A 71 -4.66 -14.91 2.76
C LEU A 71 -5.05 -16.28 2.24
N GLN A 72 -5.96 -16.34 1.28
CA GLN A 72 -6.46 -17.60 0.69
C GLN A 72 -5.52 -18.18 -0.37
N PHE A 73 -4.23 -17.87 -0.28
CA PHE A 73 -3.18 -18.36 -1.17
C PHE A 73 -2.40 -19.50 -0.50
N LEU A 74 -1.80 -20.36 -1.33
CA LEU A 74 -0.89 -21.40 -0.85
C LEU A 74 0.40 -20.79 -0.30
N ASP A 75 1.07 -21.54 0.56
CA ASP A 75 2.40 -21.23 1.05
C ASP A 75 3.38 -21.09 -0.13
N GLU A 76 4.41 -20.25 0.02
CA GLU A 76 5.51 -20.10 -0.95
C GLU A 76 5.03 -19.85 -2.41
N THR A 77 4.01 -19.02 -2.59
CA THR A 77 3.40 -18.72 -3.90
C THR A 77 4.01 -17.49 -4.58
N PHE A 78 4.31 -16.44 -3.81
CA PHE A 78 4.72 -15.14 -4.35
C PHE A 78 6.22 -14.93 -4.22
N ASP A 79 6.82 -14.33 -5.25
CA ASP A 79 8.22 -13.94 -5.25
C ASP A 79 8.40 -12.59 -4.54
N THR A 80 7.42 -11.70 -4.68
CA THR A 80 7.38 -10.39 -4.02
C THR A 80 6.00 -10.14 -3.42
N VAL A 81 5.96 -9.56 -2.22
CA VAL A 81 4.75 -8.95 -1.65
C VAL A 81 4.99 -7.45 -1.53
N THR A 82 4.00 -6.64 -1.84
CA THR A 82 4.07 -5.17 -1.73
C THR A 82 2.99 -4.63 -0.80
N ALA A 83 3.28 -3.49 -0.16
CA ALA A 83 2.29 -2.66 0.51
C ALA A 83 2.60 -1.19 0.22
N PHE A 84 1.81 -0.56 -0.64
CA PHE A 84 2.02 0.83 -1.06
C PHE A 84 1.07 1.77 -0.29
N PHE A 85 1.60 2.44 0.74
CA PHE A 85 0.86 3.33 1.66
C PHE A 85 -0.36 2.66 2.32
N THR A 86 -0.26 1.36 2.58
CA THR A 86 -1.37 0.54 3.11
C THR A 86 -1.31 0.32 4.61
N LEU A 87 -0.12 0.08 5.18
CA LEU A 87 0.03 -0.31 6.58
C LEU A 87 -0.43 0.78 7.54
N MET A 88 -0.35 2.05 7.14
CA MET A 88 -0.95 3.18 7.87
C MET A 88 -2.48 3.13 8.02
N TYR A 89 -3.21 2.24 7.32
CA TYR A 89 -4.63 1.96 7.57
C TYR A 89 -4.87 0.75 8.47
N VAL A 90 -3.83 -0.04 8.73
CA VAL A 90 -3.91 -1.27 9.52
C VAL A 90 -3.67 -0.97 11.01
N PRO A 91 -4.58 -1.38 11.92
CA PRO A 91 -4.35 -1.32 13.37
C PRO A 91 -3.13 -2.15 13.79
N LEU A 92 -2.38 -1.67 14.79
CA LEU A 92 -1.13 -2.32 15.24
C LEU A 92 -1.36 -3.78 15.64
N GLU A 93 -2.47 -4.11 16.31
CA GLU A 93 -2.77 -5.48 16.73
C GLU A 93 -2.95 -6.47 15.56
N ASN A 94 -3.25 -5.97 14.36
CA ASN A 94 -3.45 -6.79 13.17
C ASN A 94 -2.17 -6.98 12.35
N ARG A 95 -1.18 -6.07 12.49
CA ARG A 95 0.03 -6.08 11.65
C ARG A 95 0.83 -7.38 11.80
N LEU A 96 0.95 -7.89 13.03
CA LEU A 96 1.69 -9.14 13.27
C LEU A 96 1.06 -10.32 12.49
N LYS A 97 -0.27 -10.45 12.50
CA LYS A 97 -0.95 -11.52 11.76
C LYS A 97 -0.80 -11.35 10.25
N ILE A 98 -0.88 -10.12 9.75
CA ILE A 98 -0.64 -9.84 8.32
C ILE A 98 0.79 -10.21 7.93
N ILE A 99 1.79 -9.80 8.71
CA ILE A 99 3.20 -10.13 8.45
C ILE A 99 3.42 -11.66 8.47
N GLN A 100 2.76 -12.39 9.36
CA GLN A 100 2.79 -13.86 9.37
C GLN A 100 2.20 -14.47 8.10
N GLU A 101 1.06 -13.96 7.62
CA GLU A 101 0.46 -14.40 6.35
C GLU A 101 1.35 -14.06 5.15
N ILE A 102 1.91 -12.85 5.11
CA ILE A 102 2.87 -12.41 4.08
C ILE A 102 4.08 -13.35 4.05
N HIS A 103 4.67 -13.63 5.20
CA HIS A 103 5.79 -14.57 5.30
C HIS A 103 5.42 -15.97 4.83
N ARG A 104 4.22 -16.46 5.16
CA ARG A 104 3.74 -17.78 4.73
C ARG A 104 3.61 -17.88 3.21
N VAL A 105 3.02 -16.88 2.56
CA VAL A 105 2.78 -16.90 1.11
C VAL A 105 4.01 -16.51 0.29
N LEU A 106 5.01 -15.91 0.90
CA LEU A 106 6.30 -15.62 0.26
C LEU A 106 7.09 -16.91 0.05
N LYS A 107 7.70 -17.04 -1.14
CA LYS A 107 8.72 -18.05 -1.40
C LYS A 107 9.94 -17.81 -0.51
N LYS A 108 10.74 -18.87 -0.30
CA LYS A 108 12.05 -18.74 0.32
C LYS A 108 12.92 -17.76 -0.47
N GLY A 109 13.43 -16.74 0.21
CA GLY A 109 14.20 -15.67 -0.41
C GLY A 109 13.37 -14.63 -1.18
N GLY A 110 12.03 -14.71 -1.08
CA GLY A 110 11.15 -13.66 -1.57
C GLY A 110 11.23 -12.40 -0.72
N GLU A 111 10.76 -11.28 -1.28
CA GLU A 111 10.93 -9.95 -0.71
C GLU A 111 9.57 -9.35 -0.32
N PHE A 112 9.51 -8.69 0.84
CA PHE A 112 8.38 -7.85 1.22
C PHE A 112 8.82 -6.38 1.10
N VAL A 113 8.21 -5.64 0.18
CA VAL A 113 8.55 -4.25 -0.13
C VAL A 113 7.45 -3.31 0.34
N ILE A 114 7.82 -2.30 1.13
CA ILE A 114 6.87 -1.40 1.78
C ILE A 114 7.20 0.03 1.36
N TRP A 115 6.18 0.77 0.94
CA TRP A 115 6.21 2.23 0.89
C TRP A 115 5.25 2.75 1.93
N ASP A 116 5.73 3.62 2.80
CA ASP A 116 4.92 4.30 3.79
C ASP A 116 5.64 5.59 4.23
N PHE A 117 5.03 6.33 5.14
CA PHE A 117 5.58 7.57 5.69
C PHE A 117 5.53 7.55 7.22
N PRO A 118 6.45 8.27 7.89
CA PRO A 118 6.39 8.43 9.34
C PRO A 118 5.16 9.27 9.72
N ILE A 119 4.46 8.84 10.77
CA ILE A 119 3.36 9.58 11.38
C ILE A 119 3.84 10.00 12.76
N PRO A 120 4.20 11.28 12.97
CA PRO A 120 4.71 11.74 14.26
C PRO A 120 3.60 11.78 15.30
N LYS A 121 3.95 12.00 16.56
CA LYS A 121 2.98 12.32 17.61
C LYS A 121 2.15 13.55 17.24
N ARG A 122 0.84 13.50 17.47
CA ARG A 122 -0.07 14.63 17.24
C ARG A 122 0.37 15.85 18.04
N ALA A 123 0.79 16.89 17.32
CA ALA A 123 1.34 18.11 17.90
C ALA A 123 0.31 19.23 18.05
N THR A 124 -0.88 19.12 17.43
CA THR A 124 -1.90 20.17 17.44
C THR A 124 -3.31 19.62 17.73
N GLN A 125 -4.21 20.47 18.22
CA GLN A 125 -5.60 20.08 18.53
C GLN A 125 -6.58 20.34 17.38
N ASP A 126 -6.24 21.23 16.45
CA ASP A 126 -7.08 21.65 15.32
C ASP A 126 -7.02 20.69 14.12
N LYS A 127 -6.02 19.82 14.07
CA LYS A 127 -5.82 18.83 12.99
C LYS A 127 -6.18 17.43 13.44
N ASP A 128 -7.24 16.86 12.88
CA ASP A 128 -7.73 15.52 13.21
C ASP A 128 -7.09 14.42 12.34
N PHE A 129 -6.50 14.78 11.20
CA PHE A 129 -5.90 13.87 10.24
C PHE A 129 -4.48 14.28 9.89
N TYR A 130 -3.68 13.30 9.45
CA TYR A 130 -2.32 13.47 8.99
C TYR A 130 -2.17 12.76 7.65
N GLY A 131 -1.49 13.39 6.70
CA GLY A 131 -1.37 12.85 5.35
C GLY A 131 -0.26 13.46 4.54
N LEU A 132 -0.13 12.97 3.31
CA LEU A 132 0.81 13.45 2.32
C LEU A 132 0.18 13.46 0.93
N TYR A 133 0.68 14.36 0.10
CA TYR A 133 0.48 14.29 -1.34
C TYR A 133 1.68 13.61 -1.98
N LEU A 134 1.41 12.78 -2.97
CA LEU A 134 2.40 12.07 -3.76
C LEU A 134 2.25 12.41 -5.24
N GLU A 135 3.38 12.61 -5.90
CA GLU A 135 3.52 12.44 -7.34
C GLU A 135 4.32 11.15 -7.58
N VAL A 136 3.67 10.16 -8.15
CA VAL A 136 4.26 8.85 -8.43
C VAL A 136 4.48 8.72 -9.92
N LYS A 137 5.75 8.61 -10.32
CA LYS A 137 6.10 8.33 -11.71
C LYS A 137 6.17 6.83 -11.94
N ILE A 138 5.36 6.35 -12.88
CA ILE A 138 5.34 4.96 -13.34
C ILE A 138 5.52 4.93 -14.86
N ARG A 139 6.59 4.32 -15.36
CA ARG A 139 6.89 4.25 -16.81
C ARG A 139 6.86 5.65 -17.45
N GLU A 140 5.93 5.91 -18.36
CA GLU A 140 5.73 7.19 -19.05
C GLU A 140 4.61 8.05 -18.44
N SER A 141 4.05 7.64 -17.30
CA SER A 141 2.92 8.30 -16.65
C SER A 141 3.30 8.84 -15.27
N GLU A 142 2.60 9.89 -14.85
CA GLU A 142 2.71 10.49 -13.52
C GLU A 142 1.32 10.52 -12.89
N ILE A 143 1.22 10.01 -11.66
CA ILE A 143 -0.01 9.90 -10.89
C ILE A 143 0.11 10.82 -9.68
N SER A 144 -0.78 11.79 -9.56
CA SER A 144 -0.89 12.64 -8.38
C SER A 144 -2.00 12.11 -7.46
N THR A 145 -1.67 11.79 -6.21
CA THR A 145 -2.63 11.25 -5.26
C THR A 145 -2.35 11.72 -3.83
N GLY A 146 -3.32 11.54 -2.94
CA GLY A 146 -3.26 11.94 -1.54
C GLY A 146 -3.56 10.77 -0.61
N PHE A 147 -2.69 10.56 0.36
CA PHE A 147 -2.84 9.53 1.38
C PHE A 147 -3.03 10.20 2.74
N GLY A 148 -4.04 9.78 3.50
CA GLY A 148 -4.37 10.43 4.76
C GLY A 148 -5.05 9.48 5.73
N THR A 149 -4.64 9.55 6.99
CA THR A 149 -5.20 8.75 8.07
C THR A 149 -5.55 9.64 9.25
N LYS A 150 -6.38 9.12 10.17
CA LYS A 150 -6.70 9.84 11.39
C LYS A 150 -5.42 9.96 12.23
N TRP A 151 -5.17 11.14 12.79
CA TRP A 151 -3.97 11.40 13.57
C TRP A 151 -4.15 10.97 15.03
N ASP A 152 -4.39 9.67 15.23
CA ASP A 152 -4.63 9.03 16.53
C ASP A 152 -3.60 7.95 16.87
N LYS A 153 -2.55 7.84 16.05
CA LYS A 153 -1.42 6.93 16.27
C LYS A 153 -0.11 7.55 15.82
N GLU A 154 0.98 6.93 16.28
CA GLU A 154 2.34 7.18 15.85
C GLU A 154 2.81 6.03 14.96
N GLN A 155 3.62 6.32 13.97
CA GLN A 155 4.24 5.34 13.09
C GLN A 155 5.68 5.77 12.78
N ASP A 156 6.61 4.87 13.06
CA ASP A 156 7.99 4.97 12.65
C ASP A 156 8.25 4.04 11.45
N LEU A 157 9.28 4.35 10.67
CA LEU A 157 9.81 3.51 9.58
C LEU A 157 11.13 2.81 9.97
N GLU A 158 11.72 3.16 11.12
CA GLU A 158 12.95 2.55 11.67
C GLU A 158 12.69 1.33 12.59
#